data_AF-A0A1B8ZTC2-F1
#
_entry.id   AF-A0A1B8ZTC2-F1
#
_cell.length_a   1.000
_cell.length_b   1.000
_cell.length_c   1.000
_cell.angle_alpha   90.00
_cell.angle_beta   90.00
_cell.angle_gamma   90.00
#
_symmetry.space_group_name_H-M   'P 1'
#
loop_
_entity.id
_entity.type
_entity.pdbx_description
1 polymer ?
#
loop_
_entity_poly.entity_id
_entity_poly.type
_entity_poly.pdbx_seq_one_letter_code
_entity_poly.pdbx_strand_id
1 'polypeptide(L)'
;MKKIAGIISICTASIAFAQIGINTETPKATLDVTAKKEVLTIDGLLPPRLTRAELTEKGNTLYGMDQDGIIIYINDVSGGNKESQREYIDSKGLYIFDAEAANKEGRWMCLFCYGFA
;
A
#
# COMPACT_ATOMS: atom_id res chain seq x y z
N MET A 1 7.26 -60.87 17.55
CA MET A 1 6.50 -59.64 17.83
C MET A 1 7.41 -58.60 18.43
N LYS A 2 7.30 -57.33 17.99
CA LYS A 2 8.04 -56.15 18.49
C LYS A 2 9.50 -56.17 17.97
N LYS A 3 9.96 -55.35 17.03
CA LYS A 3 10.25 -53.93 17.22
C LYS A 3 10.63 -53.24 15.88
N ILE A 4 9.77 -53.22 14.87
CA ILE A 4 10.10 -52.53 13.60
C ILE A 4 8.85 -51.88 13.01
N ALA A 5 8.42 -50.76 13.59
CA ALA A 5 7.50 -49.81 12.94
C ALA A 5 7.28 -48.60 13.88
N GLY A 6 8.34 -47.85 14.17
CA GLY A 6 8.23 -46.53 14.77
C GLY A 6 8.40 -45.50 13.67
N ILE A 7 7.27 -45.12 13.07
CA ILE A 7 7.13 -44.20 11.93
C ILE A 7 7.97 -42.94 12.15
N ILE A 8 8.99 -42.74 11.32
CA ILE A 8 9.68 -41.46 11.16
C ILE A 8 8.66 -40.53 10.47
N SER A 9 7.89 -39.80 11.26
CA SER A 9 7.07 -38.68 10.78
C SER A 9 8.00 -37.50 10.55
N ILE A 10 8.61 -37.45 9.36
CA ILE A 10 9.26 -36.24 8.86
C ILE A 10 8.18 -35.17 8.71
N CYS A 11 8.15 -34.23 9.65
CA CYS A 11 7.53 -32.94 9.44
C CYS A 11 8.41 -32.17 8.46
N THR A 12 8.22 -32.39 7.16
CA THR A 12 8.61 -31.38 6.16
C THR A 12 7.71 -30.18 6.38
N ALA A 13 8.16 -29.25 7.23
CA ALA A 13 7.65 -27.89 7.16
C ALA A 13 8.02 -27.39 5.77
N SER A 14 7.04 -27.38 4.86
CA SER A 14 7.16 -26.72 3.57
C SER A 14 7.63 -25.30 3.85
N ILE A 15 8.75 -24.91 3.26
CA ILE A 15 9.25 -23.55 3.32
C ILE A 15 8.19 -22.71 2.58
N ALA A 16 7.20 -22.20 3.31
CA ALA A 16 6.17 -21.36 2.73
C ALA A 16 6.85 -20.04 2.38
N PHE A 17 7.09 -19.81 1.10
CA PHE A 17 7.52 -18.51 0.62
C PHE A 17 6.44 -17.49 0.99
N ALA A 18 6.81 -16.41 1.68
CA ALA A 18 5.90 -15.38 2.20
C ALA A 18 5.26 -14.48 1.10
N GLN A 19 5.27 -14.93 -0.16
CA GLN A 19 4.70 -14.22 -1.29
C GLN A 19 3.19 -14.46 -1.39
N ILE A 20 2.44 -13.38 -1.60
CA ILE A 20 0.99 -13.37 -1.70
C ILE A 20 0.62 -13.18 -3.17
N GLY A 21 -0.01 -14.20 -3.75
CA GLY A 21 -0.66 -14.11 -5.05
C GLY A 21 -2.15 -13.82 -4.91
N ILE A 22 -2.65 -12.82 -5.63
CA ILE A 22 -4.08 -12.61 -5.84
C ILE A 22 -4.36 -12.92 -7.32
N ASN A 23 -5.16 -13.97 -7.55
CA ASN A 23 -5.51 -14.45 -8.88
C ASN A 23 -4.29 -14.91 -9.72
N THR A 24 -3.24 -15.40 -9.06
CA THR A 24 -2.08 -16.08 -9.68
C THR A 24 -1.52 -17.14 -8.74
N GLU A 25 -1.24 -18.34 -9.26
CA GLU A 25 -0.61 -19.43 -8.49
C GLU A 25 0.92 -19.33 -8.46
N THR A 26 1.50 -18.46 -9.30
CA THR A 26 2.96 -18.28 -9.40
C THR A 26 3.34 -16.80 -9.24
N PRO A 27 3.24 -16.25 -8.02
CA PRO A 27 3.58 -14.85 -7.76
C PRO A 27 5.02 -14.54 -8.15
N LYS A 28 5.23 -13.41 -8.84
CA LYS A 28 6.55 -12.92 -9.25
C LYS A 28 7.09 -11.80 -8.35
N ALA A 29 6.32 -11.41 -7.34
CA ALA A 29 6.66 -10.42 -6.33
C ALA A 29 6.07 -10.83 -4.97
N THR A 30 6.46 -10.13 -3.90
CA THR A 30 5.91 -10.37 -2.55
C THR A 30 4.39 -10.17 -2.49
N LEU A 31 3.85 -9.25 -3.29
CA LEU A 31 2.42 -9.16 -3.61
C LEU A 31 2.28 -9.09 -5.13
N ASP A 32 1.63 -10.08 -5.73
CA ASP A 32 1.37 -10.14 -7.16
C ASP A 32 -0.14 -10.24 -7.39
N VAL A 33 -0.71 -9.25 -8.06
CA VAL A 33 -2.15 -9.17 -8.36
C VAL A 33 -2.32 -9.24 -9.87
N THR A 34 -2.88 -10.35 -10.35
CA THR A 34 -3.13 -10.56 -11.78
C THR A 34 -4.60 -10.31 -12.11
N ALA A 35 -4.87 -9.55 -13.16
CA ALA A 35 -6.24 -9.29 -13.63
C ALA A 35 -6.94 -10.58 -14.08
N LYS A 36 -8.24 -10.72 -13.79
CA LYS A 36 -9.08 -11.83 -14.27
C LYS A 36 -9.39 -11.72 -15.77
N LYS A 37 -9.43 -10.49 -16.30
CA LYS A 37 -9.68 -10.22 -17.74
C LYS A 37 -11.04 -10.75 -18.24
N GLU A 38 -12.03 -10.84 -17.36
CA GLU A 38 -13.40 -11.19 -17.72
C GLU A 38 -14.22 -9.92 -17.96
N VAL A 39 -15.17 -9.95 -18.90
CA VAL A 39 -15.92 -8.77 -19.36
C VAL A 39 -16.68 -8.04 -18.24
N LEU A 40 -17.19 -8.79 -17.25
CA LEU A 40 -18.00 -8.25 -16.15
C LEU A 40 -17.25 -8.12 -14.83
N THR A 41 -15.93 -8.28 -14.85
CA THR A 41 -15.08 -8.20 -13.66
C THR A 41 -14.34 -6.87 -13.63
N ILE A 42 -14.41 -6.20 -12.48
CA ILE A 42 -13.63 -4.98 -12.22
C ILE A 42 -12.27 -5.40 -11.68
N ASP A 43 -11.24 -5.29 -12.51
CA ASP A 43 -9.85 -5.52 -12.12
C ASP A 43 -9.20 -4.22 -11.63
N GLY A 44 -8.51 -4.26 -10.49
CA GLY A 44 -7.75 -3.11 -9.99
C GLY A 44 -7.29 -3.25 -8.54
N LEU A 45 -6.36 -2.38 -8.15
CA LEU A 45 -6.00 -2.14 -6.75
C LEU A 45 -6.66 -0.84 -6.31
N LEU A 46 -7.51 -0.90 -5.28
CA LEU A 46 -8.12 0.29 -4.72
C LEU A 46 -7.34 0.73 -3.47
N PRO A 47 -6.49 1.78 -3.56
CA PRO A 47 -5.76 2.27 -2.39
C PRO A 47 -6.73 2.92 -1.39
N PRO A 48 -6.33 3.07 -0.11
CA PRO A 48 -7.09 3.85 0.86
C PRO A 48 -7.40 5.25 0.32
N ARG A 49 -8.66 5.65 0.43
CA ARG A 49 -9.13 6.98 0.00
C ARG A 49 -9.25 7.87 1.22
N LEU A 50 -8.66 9.06 1.14
CA LEU A 50 -8.72 10.07 2.19
C LEU A 50 -8.99 11.44 1.57
N THR A 51 -9.66 12.30 2.31
CA THR A 51 -9.71 13.73 2.01
C THR A 51 -8.49 14.42 2.63
N ARG A 52 -8.13 15.61 2.13
CA ARG A 52 -7.11 16.44 2.80
C ARG A 52 -7.54 16.84 4.22
N ALA A 53 -8.84 16.99 4.47
CA ALA A 53 -9.38 17.25 5.81
C ALA A 53 -9.08 16.10 6.78
N GLU A 54 -9.34 14.85 6.39
CA GLU A 54 -9.04 13.67 7.21
C GLU A 54 -7.53 13.53 7.46
N LEU A 55 -6.69 13.84 6.46
CA LEU A 55 -5.24 13.91 6.68
C LEU A 55 -4.83 15.04 7.61
N THR A 56 -5.58 16.14 7.67
CA THR A 56 -5.33 17.25 8.60
C THR A 56 -5.63 16.81 10.03
N GLU A 57 -6.72 16.09 10.24
CA GLU A 57 -7.11 15.51 11.54
C GLU A 57 -6.10 14.46 12.04
N LYS A 58 -5.49 13.70 11.12
CA LYS A 58 -4.40 12.77 11.46
C LYS A 58 -3.10 13.47 11.92
N GLY A 59 -2.96 14.77 11.69
CA GLY A 59 -1.78 15.54 12.08
C GLY A 59 -0.52 15.18 11.28
N ASN A 60 0.65 15.35 11.90
CA ASN A 60 1.97 15.20 11.24
C ASN A 60 2.87 14.16 11.93
N THR A 61 2.33 13.33 12.82
CA THR A 61 3.12 12.41 13.66
C THR A 61 2.88 10.94 13.37
N LEU A 62 1.80 10.60 12.66
CA LEU A 62 1.44 9.20 12.36
C LEU A 62 2.15 8.63 11.14
N TYR A 63 2.52 9.47 10.18
CA TYR A 63 3.28 9.06 9.00
C TYR A 63 4.72 9.52 9.18
N GLY A 64 5.65 8.57 9.16
CA GLY A 64 7.09 8.80 9.30
C GLY A 64 7.89 7.79 8.49
N MET A 65 9.13 7.53 8.89
CA MET A 65 10.05 6.63 8.17
C MET A 65 9.48 5.23 7.92
N ASP A 66 8.72 4.66 8.86
CA ASP A 66 8.12 3.33 8.71
C ASP A 66 6.97 3.29 7.69
N GLN A 67 6.49 4.46 7.25
CA GLN A 67 5.41 4.64 6.28
C GLN A 67 5.92 5.23 4.96
N ASP A 68 7.24 5.35 4.80
CA ASP A 68 7.83 5.79 3.54
C ASP A 68 7.39 4.86 2.39
N GLY A 69 6.94 5.46 1.30
CA GLY A 69 6.39 4.73 0.16
C GLY A 69 4.92 4.30 0.27
N ILE A 70 4.19 4.66 1.33
CA ILE A 70 2.74 4.41 1.39
C ILE A 70 2.02 5.16 0.27
N ILE A 71 1.08 4.47 -0.38
CA ILE A 71 0.24 5.04 -1.44
C ILE A 71 -1.20 5.22 -0.95
N ILE A 72 -1.74 6.41 -1.15
CA ILE A 72 -3.16 6.75 -0.91
C ILE A 72 -3.75 7.47 -2.10
N TYR A 73 -5.08 7.50 -2.18
CA TYR A 73 -5.78 8.35 -3.12
C TYR A 73 -6.48 9.50 -2.39
N ILE A 74 -6.16 10.74 -2.77
CA ILE A 74 -6.88 11.91 -2.29
C ILE A 74 -8.10 12.14 -3.16
N ASN A 75 -9.28 12.02 -2.58
CA ASN A 75 -10.56 12.17 -3.31
C ASN A 75 -11.20 13.55 -3.18
N ASP A 76 -10.84 14.34 -2.17
CA ASP A 76 -11.29 15.72 -2.00
C ASP A 76 -10.23 16.59 -1.31
N VAL A 77 -10.10 17.83 -1.79
CA VAL A 77 -9.20 18.87 -1.29
C VAL A 77 -9.94 20.16 -0.92
N SER A 78 -11.28 20.15 -0.92
CA SER A 78 -12.10 21.30 -0.55
C SER A 78 -11.90 21.74 0.91
N GLY A 79 -11.51 20.81 1.78
CA GLY A 79 -11.22 21.04 3.20
C GLY A 79 -9.76 20.75 3.61
N GLY A 80 -9.49 20.89 4.90
CA GLY A 80 -8.16 20.68 5.48
C GLY A 80 -7.13 21.75 5.12
N ASN A 81 -5.93 21.64 5.70
CA ASN A 81 -4.83 22.57 5.46
C ASN A 81 -3.75 21.97 4.56
N LYS A 82 -2.83 22.82 4.11
CA LYS A 82 -1.64 22.46 3.34
C LYS A 82 -0.36 22.62 4.17
N GLU A 83 -0.43 22.35 5.47
CA GLU A 83 0.74 22.53 6.34
C GLU A 83 1.57 21.25 6.40
N SER A 84 2.91 21.40 6.45
CA SER A 84 3.85 20.30 6.66
C SER A 84 3.62 19.14 5.69
N GLN A 85 3.26 17.94 6.16
CA GLN A 85 3.10 16.74 5.33
C GLN A 85 2.13 16.92 4.16
N ARG A 86 1.16 17.84 4.26
CA ARG A 86 0.12 18.09 3.23
C ARG A 86 0.47 19.23 2.25
N GLU A 87 1.67 19.78 2.32
CA GLU A 87 2.10 20.98 1.57
C GLU A 87 1.83 20.90 0.06
N TYR A 88 1.97 19.72 -0.55
CA TYR A 88 1.78 19.53 -1.99
C TYR A 88 0.46 18.81 -2.36
N ILE A 89 -0.52 18.78 -1.46
CA ILE A 89 -1.86 18.25 -1.75
C ILE A 89 -2.77 19.38 -2.27
N ASP A 90 -2.62 19.69 -3.55
CA ASP A 90 -3.38 20.73 -4.26
C ASP A 90 -4.62 20.24 -4.99
N SER A 91 -4.68 18.95 -5.30
CA SER A 91 -5.77 18.38 -6.09
C SER A 91 -6.04 16.92 -5.72
N LYS A 92 -7.14 16.38 -6.24
CA LYS A 92 -7.41 14.95 -6.16
C LYS A 92 -6.37 14.17 -6.99
N GLY A 93 -5.95 13.03 -6.48
CA GLY A 93 -4.91 12.26 -7.15
C GLY A 93 -4.37 11.10 -6.33
N LEU A 94 -3.45 10.35 -6.94
CA LEU A 94 -2.67 9.32 -6.27
C LEU A 94 -1.43 9.96 -5.66
N TYR A 95 -1.24 9.77 -4.35
CA TYR A 95 -0.14 10.33 -3.59
C TYR A 95 0.69 9.20 -2.96
N ILE A 96 2.01 9.39 -2.94
CA ILE A 96 2.96 8.57 -2.19
C ILE A 96 3.54 9.39 -1.04
N PHE A 97 3.73 8.80 0.13
CA PHE A 97 4.43 9.46 1.23
C PHE A 97 5.93 9.34 1.00
N ASP A 98 6.61 10.47 0.92
CA ASP A 98 8.08 10.57 0.97
C ASP A 98 8.46 11.04 2.37
N ALA A 99 9.01 10.15 3.18
CA ALA A 99 9.37 10.44 4.56
C ALA A 99 10.65 11.28 4.69
N GLU A 100 11.52 11.31 3.66
CA GLU A 100 12.79 12.04 3.69
C GLU A 100 12.65 13.50 3.23
N ALA A 101 11.56 13.83 2.54
CA ALA A 101 11.24 15.17 2.12
C ALA A 101 11.30 16.20 3.26
N ALA A 102 11.75 17.42 2.91
CA ALA A 102 11.87 18.56 3.81
C ALA A 102 12.58 18.24 5.14
N ASN A 103 13.83 17.76 5.07
CA ASN A 103 14.64 17.39 6.23
C ASN A 103 14.01 16.31 7.13
N LYS A 104 13.41 15.27 6.53
CA LYS A 104 12.76 14.15 7.23
C LYS A 104 11.48 14.50 7.98
N GLU A 105 10.82 15.60 7.61
CA GLU A 105 9.48 15.93 8.11
C GLU A 105 8.38 15.19 7.33
N GLY A 106 8.71 14.70 6.15
CA GLY A 106 7.84 13.93 5.28
C GLY A 106 6.86 14.81 4.49
N ARG A 107 6.50 14.37 3.28
CA ARG A 107 5.53 15.04 2.42
C ARG A 107 4.74 14.03 1.58
N TRP A 108 3.46 14.34 1.34
CA TRP A 108 2.65 13.62 0.35
C TRP A 108 2.95 14.11 -1.07
N MET A 109 3.67 13.29 -1.84
CA MET A 109 4.08 13.56 -3.22
C MET A 109 3.04 13.04 -4.19
N CYS A 110 2.60 13.92 -5.09
CA CYS A 110 1.70 13.53 -6.16
C CYS A 110 2.42 12.59 -7.16
N LEU A 111 1.89 11.39 -7.38
CA LEU A 111 2.29 10.53 -8.50
C LEU A 111 1.49 10.85 -9.77
N PHE A 112 0.18 11.02 -9.61
CA PHE A 112 -0.74 11.37 -10.68
C PHE A 112 -1.91 12.19 -10.12
N CYS A 113 -1.93 13.49 -10.39
CA CYS A 113 -2.97 14.40 -9.92
C CYS A 113 -3.61 15.16 -11.07
N TYR A 114 -4.90 15.41 -10.93
CA TYR A 114 -5.68 16.12 -11.93
C TYR A 114 -5.74 17.60 -11.57
N GLY A 115 -5.22 18.47 -12.45
CA GLY A 115 -5.37 19.92 -12.28
C GLY A 115 -4.07 20.73 -12.30
N PHE A 116 -2.93 20.13 -12.64
CA PHE A 116 -1.73 20.88 -13.03
C PHE A 116 -1.58 20.82 -14.55
N ALA A 117 -2.07 21.88 -15.21
CA ALA A 117 -1.56 22.37 -16.48
C ALA A 117 -0.94 23.75 -16.20
#